data_AF-A0A7Y4IR73-F1
#
_entry.id   AF-A0A7Y4IR73-F1
#
_cell.length_a   1.000
_cell.length_b   1.000
_cell.length_c   1.000
_cell.angle_alpha   90.00
_cell.angle_beta   90.00
_cell.angle_gamma   90.00
#
_symmetry.space_group_name_H-M   'P 1'
#
loop_
_entity.id
_entity.type
_entity.pdbx_description
1 polymer ?
#
loop_
_entity_poly.entity_id
_entity_poly.type
_entity_poly.pdbx_seq_one_letter_code
_entity_poly.pdbx_strand_id
1 'polypeptide(L)'
;GEGKSAIARRFMLGYATVRRYIARFEVTGSVCARPHGGGAPRKVDAAGEEVLRRLVCERPDATDEELARVYAVRAGCVINHTTVNRALRRMGLTRKKSPSTRPSETPRP
;
A
#
# COMPACT_ATOMS: atom_id res chain seq x y z
N GLY A 1 -3.59 36.32 -29.31
CA GLY A 1 -2.82 36.08 -28.07
C GLY A 1 -1.38 35.75 -28.41
N GLU A 2 -0.44 35.95 -27.48
CA GLU A 2 0.98 35.61 -27.66
C GLU A 2 1.19 34.14 -28.08
N GLY A 3 2.16 33.88 -28.94
CA GLY A 3 2.52 32.51 -29.34
C GLY A 3 3.22 31.73 -28.21
N LYS A 4 3.10 30.39 -28.23
CA LYS A 4 3.67 29.50 -27.19
C LYS A 4 5.18 29.72 -26.95
N SER A 5 5.94 30.03 -28.00
CA SER A 5 7.38 30.34 -27.92
C SER A 5 7.69 31.69 -27.26
N ALA A 6 6.85 32.70 -27.49
CA ALA A 6 6.99 34.01 -26.84
C ALA A 6 6.71 33.89 -25.33
N ILE A 7 5.66 33.14 -24.96
CA ILE A 7 5.32 32.83 -23.57
C ILE A 7 6.47 32.10 -22.87
N ALA A 8 7.06 31.09 -23.54
CA ALA A 8 8.20 30.34 -23.01
C ALA A 8 9.39 31.26 -22.68
N ARG A 9 9.73 32.19 -23.58
CA ARG A 9 10.80 33.18 -23.34
C ARG A 9 10.46 34.16 -22.22
N ARG A 10 9.25 34.72 -22.23
CA ARG A 10 8.80 35.72 -21.23
C ARG A 10 8.82 35.17 -19.80
N PHE A 11 8.41 33.92 -19.61
CA PHE A 11 8.37 33.28 -18.30
C PHE A 11 9.58 32.38 -18.02
N MET A 12 10.59 32.36 -18.91
CA MET A 12 11.78 31.52 -18.80
C MET A 12 11.44 30.04 -18.57
N LEU A 13 10.39 29.55 -19.21
CA LEU A 13 9.95 28.16 -19.17
C LEU A 13 10.39 27.43 -20.43
N GLY A 14 10.62 26.11 -20.31
CA GLY A 14 10.78 25.27 -21.49
C GLY A 14 9.52 25.26 -22.35
N TYR A 15 9.66 25.31 -23.68
CA TYR A 15 8.55 25.26 -24.64
C TYR A 15 7.59 24.09 -24.38
N ALA A 16 8.14 22.90 -24.05
CA ALA A 16 7.35 21.72 -23.72
C ALA A 16 6.50 21.88 -22.45
N THR A 17 6.92 22.71 -21.50
CA THR A 17 6.14 23.02 -20.29
C THR A 17 4.96 23.91 -20.62
N VAL A 18 5.19 25.01 -21.36
CA VAL A 18 4.10 25.89 -21.85
C VAL A 18 3.08 25.10 -22.66
N ARG A 19 3.57 24.26 -23.59
CA ARG A 19 2.70 23.37 -24.38
C ARG A 19 1.87 22.43 -23.52
N ARG A 20 2.45 21.81 -22.49
CA ARG A 20 1.74 20.91 -21.56
C ARG A 20 0.69 21.64 -20.72
N TYR A 21 0.96 22.86 -20.29
CA TYR A 21 0.01 23.66 -19.51
C TYR A 21 -1.19 24.08 -20.35
N ILE A 22 -0.95 24.61 -21.56
CA ILE A 22 -2.02 25.01 -22.49
C ILE A 22 -2.88 23.80 -22.86
N ALA A 23 -2.25 22.69 -23.26
CA ALA A 23 -2.99 21.47 -23.60
C ALA A 23 -3.82 20.93 -22.41
N ARG A 24 -3.30 21.04 -21.18
CA ARG A 24 -4.07 20.67 -19.98
C ARG A 24 -5.28 21.58 -19.80
N PHE A 25 -5.11 22.89 -19.95
CA PHE A 25 -6.19 23.86 -19.83
C PHE A 25 -7.25 23.65 -20.92
N GLU A 26 -6.85 23.40 -22.18
CA GLU A 26 -7.78 23.10 -23.28
C GLU A 26 -8.63 21.84 -23.02
N VAL A 27 -8.04 20.81 -22.41
CA VAL A 27 -8.75 19.55 -22.14
C VAL A 27 -9.58 19.59 -20.85
N THR A 28 -9.10 20.25 -19.80
CA THR A 28 -9.66 20.14 -18.44
C THR A 28 -10.22 21.44 -17.89
N GLY A 29 -10.02 22.57 -18.57
CA GLY A 29 -10.35 23.91 -18.07
C GLY A 29 -9.48 24.38 -16.90
N SER A 30 -8.46 23.61 -16.50
CA SER A 30 -7.65 23.89 -15.32
C SER A 30 -6.15 23.71 -15.59
N VAL A 31 -5.35 24.50 -14.88
CA VAL A 31 -3.88 24.39 -14.86
C VAL A 31 -3.36 23.66 -13.62
N CYS A 32 -4.24 23.24 -12.71
CA CYS A 32 -3.88 22.51 -11.51
C CYS A 32 -3.04 21.26 -11.82
N ALA A 33 -2.18 20.89 -10.88
CA ALA A 33 -1.45 19.63 -10.97
C ALA A 33 -2.44 18.46 -11.06
N ARG A 34 -2.12 17.46 -11.87
CA ARG A 34 -2.91 16.22 -11.88
C ARG A 34 -2.72 15.50 -10.54
N PRO A 35 -3.74 14.76 -10.08
CA PRO A 35 -3.55 13.84 -8.98
C PRO A 35 -2.33 12.94 -9.25
N HIS A 36 -1.56 12.66 -8.21
CA HIS A 36 -0.48 11.68 -8.32
C HIS A 36 -1.08 10.37 -8.84
N GLY A 37 -0.43 9.75 -9.83
CA GLY A 37 -0.91 8.52 -10.47
C GLY A 37 -0.94 7.28 -9.56
N GLY A 38 -0.59 7.44 -8.29
CA GLY A 38 -0.46 6.35 -7.33
C GLY A 38 0.84 5.56 -7.52
N GLY A 39 0.99 4.54 -6.68
CA GLY A 39 2.01 3.51 -6.82
C GLY A 39 1.46 2.24 -7.47
N ALA A 40 2.32 1.25 -7.68
CA ALA A 40 1.91 -0.06 -8.18
C ALA A 40 0.82 -0.69 -7.29
N PRO A 41 -0.12 -1.48 -7.87
CA PRO A 41 -1.09 -2.23 -7.11
C PRO A 41 -0.43 -3.13 -6.06
N ARG A 42 -1.14 -3.35 -4.95
CA ARG A 42 -0.65 -4.18 -3.84
C ARG A 42 -0.67 -5.64 -4.26
N LYS A 43 0.39 -6.39 -3.93
CA LYS A 43 0.43 -7.86 -4.13
C LYS A 43 -0.58 -8.62 -3.28
N VAL A 44 -0.93 -8.05 -2.12
CA VAL A 44 -2.00 -8.53 -1.26
C VAL A 44 -3.10 -7.49 -1.33
N ASP A 45 -4.06 -7.73 -2.21
CA ASP A 45 -5.29 -6.97 -2.39
C ASP A 45 -6.39 -7.47 -1.46
N ALA A 46 -7.64 -7.05 -1.67
CA ALA A 46 -8.76 -7.45 -0.82
C ALA A 46 -8.98 -8.97 -0.80
N ALA A 47 -8.86 -9.64 -1.97
CA ALA A 47 -8.99 -11.09 -2.07
C ALA A 47 -7.82 -11.81 -1.38
N GLY A 48 -6.60 -11.29 -1.54
CA GLY A 48 -5.42 -11.76 -0.81
C GLY A 48 -5.55 -11.63 0.71
N GLU A 49 -6.16 -10.53 1.19
CA GLU A 49 -6.44 -10.32 2.61
C GLU A 49 -7.43 -11.35 3.16
N GLU A 50 -8.44 -11.77 2.39
CA GLU A 50 -9.34 -12.85 2.78
C GLU A 50 -8.62 -14.20 2.89
N VAL A 51 -7.71 -14.51 1.96
CA VAL A 51 -6.88 -15.73 2.03
C VAL A 51 -6.01 -15.70 3.29
N LEU A 52 -5.35 -14.58 3.57
CA LEU A 52 -4.53 -14.40 4.77
C LEU A 52 -5.36 -14.51 6.06
N ARG A 53 -6.57 -13.95 6.08
CA ARG A 53 -7.46 -14.07 7.25
C ARG A 53 -7.80 -15.53 7.54
N ARG A 54 -8.14 -16.32 6.52
CA ARG A 54 -8.38 -17.77 6.68
C ARG A 54 -7.13 -18.50 7.18
N LEU A 55 -5.96 -18.19 6.61
CA LEU A 55 -4.69 -18.77 7.04
C LEU A 55 -4.37 -18.51 8.52
N VAL A 56 -4.61 -17.28 8.99
CA VAL A 56 -4.41 -16.92 10.40
C VAL A 56 -5.41 -17.65 11.30
N CYS A 57 -6.68 -17.79 10.88
CA CYS A 57 -7.66 -18.56 11.64
C CYS A 57 -7.31 -20.05 11.74
N GLU A 58 -6.79 -20.65 10.66
CA GLU A 58 -6.36 -22.04 10.64
C GLU A 58 -5.06 -22.29 11.42
N ARG A 59 -4.17 -21.29 11.46
CA ARG A 59 -2.83 -21.40 12.07
C ARG A 59 -2.49 -20.12 12.86
N PRO A 60 -3.12 -19.91 14.03
CA PRO A 60 -2.97 -18.68 14.79
C PRO A 60 -1.54 -18.42 15.29
N ASP A 61 -0.74 -19.48 15.47
CA ASP A 61 0.65 -19.39 15.93
C ASP A 61 1.68 -19.38 14.80
N ALA A 62 1.23 -19.37 13.53
CA ALA A 62 2.15 -19.31 12.39
C ALA A 62 2.93 -17.99 12.36
N THR A 63 4.22 -18.09 12.08
CA THR A 63 5.08 -16.94 11.84
C THR A 63 4.75 -16.25 10.52
N ASP A 64 5.11 -14.97 10.37
CA ASP A 64 4.91 -14.22 9.12
C ASP A 64 5.59 -14.91 7.91
N GLU A 65 6.71 -15.61 8.13
CA GLU A 65 7.40 -16.39 7.09
C GLU A 65 6.63 -17.65 6.69
N GLU A 66 6.06 -18.37 7.65
CA GLU A 66 5.22 -19.53 7.38
C GLU A 66 3.95 -19.11 6.64
N LEU A 67 3.31 -18.03 7.07
CA LEU A 67 2.17 -17.44 6.39
C LEU A 67 2.53 -17.04 4.95
N ALA A 68 3.70 -16.46 4.72
CA ALA A 68 4.16 -16.14 3.36
C ALA A 68 4.31 -17.38 2.47
N ARG A 69 4.89 -18.46 3.01
CA ARG A 69 5.05 -19.74 2.29
C ARG A 69 3.70 -20.36 1.94
N VAL A 70 2.77 -20.45 2.89
CA VAL A 70 1.45 -21.05 2.63
C VAL A 70 0.61 -20.14 1.73
N TYR A 71 0.71 -18.82 1.87
CA TYR A 71 0.04 -17.87 0.99
C TYR A 71 0.50 -18.02 -0.46
N ALA A 72 1.80 -18.20 -0.70
CA ALA A 72 2.31 -18.41 -2.05
C ALA A 72 1.68 -19.63 -2.73
N VAL A 73 1.45 -20.71 -1.97
CA VAL A 73 0.78 -21.92 -2.47
C VAL A 73 -0.71 -21.69 -2.72
N ARG A 74 -1.42 -21.01 -1.81
CA ARG A 74 -2.88 -20.82 -1.91
C ARG A 74 -3.31 -19.74 -2.90
N ALA A 75 -2.59 -18.63 -2.94
CA ALA A 75 -2.91 -17.46 -3.76
C ALA A 75 -2.10 -17.39 -5.06
N GLY A 76 -1.16 -18.32 -5.28
CA GLY A 76 -0.27 -18.33 -6.45
C GLY A 76 0.67 -17.11 -6.52
N CYS A 77 0.83 -16.37 -5.42
CA CYS A 77 1.57 -15.13 -5.39
C CYS A 77 2.67 -15.17 -4.31
N VAL A 78 3.93 -15.15 -4.75
CA VAL A 78 5.09 -15.14 -3.85
C VAL A 78 5.26 -13.76 -3.22
N ILE A 79 5.18 -13.72 -1.89
CA ILE A 79 5.37 -12.53 -1.06
C ILE A 79 6.39 -12.79 0.04
N ASN A 80 6.99 -11.72 0.56
CA ASN A 80 7.90 -11.78 1.71
C ASN A 80 7.12 -11.59 3.02
N HIS A 81 7.68 -12.04 4.14
CA HIS A 81 7.13 -11.86 5.49
C HIS A 81 6.80 -10.38 5.80
N THR A 82 7.59 -9.43 5.31
CA THR A 82 7.29 -7.98 5.49
C THR A 82 6.01 -7.56 4.79
N THR A 83 5.69 -8.14 3.63
CA THR A 83 4.43 -7.91 2.92
C THR A 83 3.26 -8.51 3.69
N VAL A 84 3.44 -9.71 4.24
CA VAL A 84 2.47 -10.35 5.14
C VAL A 84 2.20 -9.47 6.34
N ASN A 85 3.25 -9.03 7.05
CA ASN A 85 3.12 -8.16 8.21
C ASN A 85 2.35 -6.87 7.91
N ARG A 86 2.66 -6.21 6.78
CA ARG A 86 1.93 -5.02 6.32
C ARG A 86 0.45 -5.31 6.04
N ALA A 87 0.13 -6.45 5.44
CA ALA A 87 -1.24 -6.87 5.21
C ALA A 87 -1.98 -7.18 6.52
N LEU A 88 -1.37 -7.93 7.44
CA LEU A 88 -1.92 -8.23 8.76
C LEU A 88 -2.22 -6.95 9.55
N ARG A 89 -1.28 -6.00 9.59
CA ARG A 89 -1.48 -4.70 10.26
C ARG A 89 -2.62 -3.90 9.65
N ARG A 90 -2.78 -3.93 8.32
CA ARG A 90 -3.89 -3.26 7.64
C ARG A 90 -5.24 -3.90 7.95
N MET A 91 -5.28 -5.21 8.16
CA MET A 91 -6.46 -5.94 8.63
C MET A 91 -6.71 -5.78 10.15
N GLY A 92 -5.86 -5.06 10.88
CA GLY A 92 -5.95 -4.94 12.34
C GLY A 92 -5.53 -6.20 13.10
N LEU A 93 -4.92 -7.18 12.43
CA LEU A 93 -4.44 -8.42 13.04
C LEU A 93 -3.02 -8.20 13.55
N THR A 94 -2.84 -8.21 14.86
CA THR A 94 -1.53 -8.11 15.51
C THR A 94 -1.30 -9.30 16.43
N ARG A 95 -0.06 -9.79 16.47
CA ARG A 95 0.34 -10.79 17.46
C ARG A 95 0.08 -10.27 18.87
N LYS A 96 -0.61 -11.06 19.70
CA LYS A 96 -0.73 -10.81 21.13
C LYS A 96 0.67 -10.82 21.76
N LYS A 97 1.08 -9.72 22.39
CA LYS A 97 2.42 -9.59 23.01
C LYS A 97 2.49 -10.14 24.44
N SER A 98 1.35 -10.25 25.13
CA SER A 98 1.29 -10.76 26.50
C SER A 98 0.97 -12.25 26.52
N PRO A 99 1.87 -13.11 27.02
CA PRO A 99 1.54 -14.50 27.29
C PRO A 99 0.38 -14.56 28.28
N SER A 100 -0.54 -15.52 28.09
CA SER A 100 -1.52 -15.86 29.12
C SER A 100 -0.81 -16.68 30.20
N THR A 101 -0.05 -16.01 31.07
CA THR A 101 0.55 -16.67 32.24
C THR A 101 -0.56 -16.98 33.25
N ARG A 102 -0.53 -18.16 33.90
CA ARG A 102 -1.41 -18.41 35.05
C ARG A 102 -1.14 -17.33 36.11
N PRO A 103 -2.17 -16.81 36.81
CA PRO A 103 -1.95 -15.94 37.96
C PRO A 103 -0.95 -16.61 38.90
N SER A 104 0.06 -15.87 39.38
CA SER A 104 0.95 -16.38 40.43
C SER A 104 0.10 -16.85 41.59
N GLU A 105 0.34 -18.06 42.10
CA GLU A 105 -0.32 -18.55 43.31
C GLU A 105 -0.24 -17.46 44.38
N THR A 106 -1.40 -17.04 44.88
CA THR A 106 -1.48 -16.19 46.07
C THR A 106 -0.67 -16.86 47.19
N PRO A 107 0.22 -16.13 47.88
CA PRO A 107 0.88 -16.66 49.06
C PRO A 107 -0.21 -17.11 50.04
N ARG A 108 -0.17 -18.38 50.46
CA ARG A 108 -0.94 -18.88 51.60
C ARG A 108 0.00 -18.98 52.80
N PRO A 109 -0.54 -18.79 53.99
CA PRO A 109 -0.85 -17.53 54.66
C PRO A 109 0.40 -16.81 55.23
#